data_AF-A0AAW9EEG8-F1
#
_entry.id   AF-A0AAW9EEG8-F1
#
_cell.length_a   1.000
_cell.length_b   1.000
_cell.length_c   1.000
_cell.angle_alpha   90.00
_cell.angle_beta   90.00
_cell.angle_gamma   90.00
#
_symmetry.space_group_name_H-M   'P 1'
#
loop_
_entity.id
_entity.type
_entity.pdbx_description
1 polymer ?
#
loop_
_entity_poly.entity_id
_entity_poly.type
_entity_poly.pdbx_seq_one_letter_code
_entity_poly.pdbx_strand_id
1 'polypeptide(L)'
;CIRDRTSLVVLDSAERTTGGKDLRPALKIVDAQGNDVLIPGTDMPAQYFLPGKAIVQLEDGVQISSGDTLARIPQESGGTKDITGGLP
;
A
#
# COMPACT_ATOMS: atom_id res chain seq x y z
N CYS A 1 -26.96 1.40 8.88
CA CYS A 1 -25.79 2.07 8.28
C CYS A 1 -24.52 1.30 8.61
N ILE A 2 -24.22 0.26 7.83
CA ILE A 2 -22.91 -0.38 7.86
C ILE A 2 -22.09 0.40 6.84
N ARG A 3 -21.18 1.27 7.29
CA ARG A 3 -20.19 1.89 6.40
C ARG A 3 -19.16 0.80 6.10
N ASP A 4 -19.50 -0.06 5.15
CA ASP A 4 -18.57 -1.05 4.61
C ASP A 4 -17.58 -0.28 3.73
N ARG A 5 -16.44 0.08 4.32
CA ARG A 5 -15.34 0.69 3.59
C ARG A 5 -14.50 -0.47 3.07
N THR A 6 -14.58 -0.74 1.78
CA THR A 6 -13.83 -1.80 1.11
C THR A 6 -12.34 -1.56 1.29
N SER A 7 -11.70 -2.34 2.16
CA SER A 7 -10.25 -2.32 2.35
C SER A 7 -9.62 -3.54 1.69
N LEU A 8 -8.73 -3.32 0.74
CA LEU A 8 -7.97 -4.37 0.08
C LEU A 8 -6.68 -4.59 0.84
N VAL A 9 -6.39 -5.84 1.22
CA VAL A 9 -5.15 -6.20 1.91
C VAL A 9 -4.24 -6.94 0.93
N VAL A 10 -3.03 -6.45 0.77
CA VAL A 10 -2.00 -7.08 -0.05
C VAL A 10 -1.46 -8.30 0.69
N LEU A 11 -1.68 -9.48 0.12
CA LEU A 11 -1.16 -10.74 0.66
C LEU A 11 0.36 -10.83 0.51
N ASP A 12 1.04 -11.45 1.48
CA ASP A 12 2.46 -11.76 1.37
C ASP A 12 2.72 -12.89 0.35
N SER A 13 3.94 -12.97 -0.20
CA SER A 13 4.33 -14.06 -1.11
C SER A 13 4.13 -15.45 -0.49
N ALA A 14 4.21 -15.62 0.83
CA ALA A 14 3.92 -16.87 1.52
C ALA A 14 2.43 -17.25 1.52
N GLU A 15 1.53 -16.25 1.50
CA GLU A 15 0.08 -16.43 1.55
C GLU A 15 -0.55 -16.56 0.15
N ARG A 16 0.22 -16.28 -0.90
CA ARG A 16 -0.26 -16.34 -2.28
C ARG A 16 -0.23 -17.76 -2.83
N THR A 17 -1.24 -18.07 -3.66
CA THR A 17 -1.31 -19.33 -4.42
C THR A 17 -0.10 -19.48 -5.35
N THR A 18 0.18 -20.70 -5.81
CA THR A 18 1.36 -21.01 -6.64
C THR A 18 1.54 -20.11 -7.87
N GLY A 19 0.44 -19.61 -8.47
CA GLY A 19 0.49 -18.65 -9.58
C GLY A 19 0.64 -17.18 -9.16
N GLY A 20 0.36 -16.83 -7.90
CA GLY A 20 0.44 -15.47 -7.37
C GLY A 20 1.78 -15.11 -6.72
N LYS A 21 2.69 -16.07 -6.57
CA LYS A 21 4.00 -15.87 -5.90
C LYS A 21 4.90 -14.86 -6.60
N ASP A 22 4.82 -14.79 -7.93
CA ASP A 22 5.62 -13.87 -8.74
C ASP A 22 4.94 -12.51 -8.94
N LEU A 23 3.64 -12.40 -8.65
CA LEU A 23 2.93 -11.13 -8.81
C LEU A 23 3.55 -10.06 -7.91
N ARG A 24 3.71 -8.85 -8.44
CA ARG A 24 4.16 -7.68 -7.67
C ARG A 24 3.02 -6.67 -7.68
N PRO A 25 2.19 -6.62 -6.62
CA PRO A 25 1.11 -5.65 -6.57
C PRO A 25 1.71 -4.25 -6.55
N ALA A 26 1.20 -3.39 -7.43
CA ALA A 26 1.60 -2.01 -7.54
C ALA A 26 0.37 -1.15 -7.79
N LEU A 27 0.39 0.05 -7.22
CA LEU A 27 -0.57 1.10 -7.54
C LEU A 27 0.03 1.96 -8.63
N LYS A 28 -0.72 2.17 -9.69
CA LYS A 28 -0.34 3.03 -10.80
C LYS A 28 -1.34 4.16 -10.91
N ILE A 29 -0.85 5.38 -11.00
CA ILE A 29 -1.69 6.55 -11.20
C ILE A 29 -1.86 6.74 -12.71
N VAL A 30 -3.12 6.77 -13.14
CA VAL A 30 -3.50 7.02 -14.53
C VAL A 30 -4.33 8.30 -14.64
N ASP A 31 -4.26 8.93 -15.81
CA ASP A 31 -5.12 10.05 -16.15
C ASP A 31 -6.54 9.58 -16.52
N ALA A 32 -7.43 10.53 -16.82
CA ALA A 32 -8.80 10.23 -17.24
C ALA A 32 -8.91 9.47 -18.58
N GLN A 33 -7.82 9.43 -19.37
CA GLN A 33 -7.71 8.70 -20.62
C GLN A 33 -7.04 7.33 -20.43
N GLY A 34 -6.60 6.99 -19.21
CA GLY A 34 -5.91 5.75 -18.88
C GLY A 34 -4.40 5.78 -19.12
N ASN A 35 -3.81 6.93 -19.43
CA ASN A 35 -2.35 7.04 -19.60
C ASN A 35 -1.65 7.17 -18.25
N ASP A 36 -0.42 6.66 -18.16
CA ASP A 36 0.45 6.82 -17.00
C ASP A 36 0.68 8.30 -16.68
N VAL A 37 0.39 8.69 -15.44
CA VAL A 37 0.80 10.00 -14.94
C VAL A 37 2.28 9.92 -14.57
N LEU A 38 3.07 10.86 -15.08
CA LEU A 38 4.49 10.98 -14.76
C LEU A 38 4.67 11.76 -13.45
N ILE A 39 5.66 11.39 -12.65
CA ILE A 39 5.97 12.09 -11.40
C ILE A 39 6.49 13.49 -11.73
N PRO A 40 5.94 14.57 -11.16
CA PRO A 40 6.41 15.92 -11.46
C PRO A 40 7.90 16.07 -11.10
N GLY A 41 8.73 16.34 -12.11
CA GLY A 41 10.18 16.45 -11.96
C GLY A 41 10.98 15.21 -12.37
N THR A 42 10.34 14.13 -12.82
CA THR A 42 11.02 12.94 -13.35
C THR A 42 10.21 12.35 -14.50
N ASP A 43 10.86 11.71 -15.47
CA ASP A 43 10.19 11.00 -16.57
C ASP A 43 9.74 9.58 -16.16
N MET A 44 9.53 9.34 -14.86
CA MET A 44 9.13 8.03 -14.34
C MET A 44 7.62 8.00 -14.12
N PRO A 45 6.94 6.91 -14.53
CA PRO A 45 5.52 6.74 -14.26
C PRO A 45 5.29 6.67 -12.75
N ALA A 46 4.18 7.25 -12.30
CA ALA A 46 3.75 7.23 -10.91
C ALA A 46 3.22 5.85 -10.53
N GLN A 47 4.15 4.90 -10.38
CA GLN A 47 3.91 3.53 -10.00
C GLN A 47 4.57 3.22 -8.64
N TYR A 48 3.78 2.78 -7.67
CA TYR A 48 4.20 2.48 -6.31
C TYR A 48 3.96 1.01 -6.00
N PHE A 49 5.04 0.26 -5.80
CA PHE A 49 4.95 -1.15 -5.40
C PHE A 49 4.49 -1.28 -3.95
N LEU A 50 3.54 -2.18 -3.71
CA LEU A 50 3.01 -2.45 -2.39
C LEU A 50 3.65 -3.72 -1.81
N PRO A 51 4.28 -3.66 -0.62
CA PRO A 51 4.76 -4.84 0.06
C PRO A 51 3.59 -5.68 0.61
N GLY A 52 3.89 -6.92 1.00
CA GLY A 52 2.96 -7.74 1.77
C GLY A 52 2.44 -7.01 3.01
N LYS A 53 1.19 -7.28 3.39
CA LYS A 53 0.45 -6.65 4.50
C LYS A 53 0.08 -5.18 4.29
N ALA A 54 0.36 -4.58 3.14
CA ALA A 54 -0.14 -3.24 2.83
C ALA A 54 -1.68 -3.22 2.75
N ILE A 55 -2.31 -2.22 3.35
CA ILE A 55 -3.76 -2.05 3.37
C ILE A 55 -4.13 -0.86 2.49
N VAL A 56 -4.76 -1.14 1.37
CA VAL A 56 -5.29 -0.14 0.44
C VAL A 56 -6.74 0.14 0.84
N GLN A 57 -7.05 1.41 1.06
CA GLN A 57 -8.39 1.87 1.48
C GLN A 57 -9.10 2.64 0.35
N LEU A 58 -8.57 2.50 -0.87
CA LEU A 58 -9.08 3.14 -2.07
C LEU A 58 -9.64 2.08 -3.01
N GLU A 59 -10.63 2.49 -3.77
CA GLU A 59 -11.20 1.70 -4.86
C GLU A 59 -10.49 2.05 -6.18
N ASP A 60 -10.57 1.12 -7.14
CA ASP A 60 -10.07 1.35 -8.49
C ASP A 60 -10.85 2.49 -9.17
N GLY A 61 -10.13 3.38 -9.86
CA GLY A 61 -10.71 4.53 -10.54
C GLY A 61 -11.08 5.72 -9.64
N VAL A 62 -10.75 5.69 -8.34
CA VAL A 62 -10.97 6.84 -7.47
C VAL A 62 -10.03 8.00 -7.84
N GLN A 63 -10.56 9.22 -7.81
CA GLN A 63 -9.76 10.42 -8.03
C GLN A 63 -8.94 10.72 -6.78
N ILE A 64 -7.62 10.71 -6.93
CA ILE A 64 -6.67 11.07 -5.88
C ILE A 64 -5.95 12.36 -6.24
N SER A 65 -5.49 13.07 -5.22
CA SER A 65 -4.63 14.24 -5.40
C SER A 65 -3.24 13.98 -4.82
N SER A 66 -2.28 14.84 -5.18
CA SER A 66 -0.94 14.78 -4.60
C SER A 66 -1.02 14.95 -3.08
N GLY A 67 -0.40 14.02 -2.35
CA GLY A 67 -0.43 13.98 -0.88
C GLY A 67 -1.55 13.12 -0.29
N ASP A 68 -2.43 12.55 -1.11
CA ASP A 68 -3.42 11.59 -0.62
C ASP A 68 -2.77 10.23 -0.27
N THR A 69 -3.38 9.49 0.65
CA THR A 69 -2.79 8.26 1.20
C THR A 69 -3.21 7.05 0.40
N LEU A 70 -2.32 6.57 -0.47
CA LEU A 70 -2.57 5.43 -1.37
C LEU A 70 -2.69 4.06 -0.65
N ALA A 71 -1.88 3.84 0.35
CA ALA A 71 -1.90 2.61 1.13
C ALA A 71 -1.34 2.88 2.52
N ARG A 72 -1.87 2.17 3.51
CA ARG A 72 -1.31 2.13 4.86
C ARG A 72 -0.59 0.82 5.03
N ILE A 73 0.71 0.88 5.30
CA ILE A 73 1.47 -0.28 5.75
C ILE A 73 1.40 -0.25 7.28
N PRO A 74 0.70 -1.20 7.93
CA PRO A 74 0.70 -1.29 9.37
C PRO A 74 2.13 -1.65 9.80
N GLN A 75 2.87 -0.68 10.33
CA GLN A 75 4.06 -0.99 11.06
C GLN A 75 3.64 -1.59 12.40
N GLU A 76 4.21 -2.73 12.78
CA GLU A 76 4.15 -3.15 14.17
C GLU A 76 4.77 -2.01 14.98
N SER A 77 3.94 -1.33 15.80
CA SER A 77 4.45 -0.40 16.78
C SER A 77 5.20 -1.22 17.82
N GLY A 78 6.45 -1.55 17.50
CA GLY A 78 7.45 -2.04 18.43
C GLY A 78 7.74 -0.92 19.42
N GLY A 79 6.77 -0.62 20.28
CA GLY A 79 7.03 0.06 21.53
C GLY A 79 7.87 -0.92 22.32
N THR A 80 9.19 -0.82 22.19
CA THR A 80 10.09 -1.52 23.09
C THR A 80 9.85 -0.91 24.46
N LYS A 81 8.96 -1.56 25.21
CA LYS A 81 8.85 -1.38 26.64
C LYS A 81 10.05 -2.11 27.24
N ASP A 82 11.24 -1.57 26.98
CA ASP A 82 12.47 -1.77 27.76
C ASP A 82 12.23 -1.17 29.15
N ILE A 83 11.32 -1.77 29.92
CA ILE A 83 10.99 -1.36 31.30
C ILE A 83 10.95 -2.61 32.18
N THR A 84 11.85 -3.55 31.91
CA THR A 84 12.45 -4.38 32.96
C THR A 84 13.95 -4.12 32.81
N GLY A 85 14.41 -2.95 33.27
CA GLY A 85 14.85 -2.85 34.66
C GLY A 85 16.04 -3.79 34.80
N GLY A 86 17.22 -3.37 34.37
CA GLY A 86 18.06 -2.64 35.29
C GLY A 86 18.76 -3.65 36.19
N LEU A 87 20.05 -3.86 35.88
CA LEU A 87 21.07 -4.49 36.71
C LEU A 87 20.79 -4.39 38.22
N PRO A 88 21.01 -5.49 38.95
CA PRO A 88 21.94 -5.46 40.07
C PRO A 88 23.32 -5.98 39.66
#